data_AF-A0A2P7QFT6-F1
#
_entry.id   AF-A0A2P7QFT6-F1
#
_cell.length_a   1.000
_cell.length_b   1.000
_cell.length_c   1.000
_cell.angle_alpha   90.00
_cell.angle_beta   90.00
_cell.angle_gamma   90.00
#
_symmetry.space_group_name_H-M   'P 1'
#
loop_
_entity.id
_entity.type
_entity.pdbx_description
1 polymer ?
#
loop_
_entity_poly.entity_id
_entity_poly.type
_entity_poly.pdbx_seq_one_letter_code
_entity_poly.pdbx_strand_id
1 'polypeptide(L)'
;MTYRDWRENTFVFKFKDAIGYQSFSPENRDLDRGTVEEGDPLAVVACRAAGEEVSTSFRVYSFVAAWDDQQILRIVATGVDHERATKP
;
A
#
# COMPACT_ATOMS: atom_id res chain seq x y z
N MET A 1 3.77 -3.26 -7.27
CA MET A 1 2.33 -3.02 -7.55
C MET A 1 2.19 -1.97 -8.63
N THR A 2 1.25 -2.11 -9.56
CA THR A 2 1.16 -1.26 -10.76
C THR A 2 -0.18 -0.52 -10.79
N TYR A 3 -0.15 0.79 -11.05
CA TYR A 3 -1.34 1.64 -11.20
C TYR A 3 -1.30 2.44 -12.48
N ARG A 4 -2.49 2.87 -12.92
CA ARG A 4 -2.65 3.77 -14.04
C ARG A 4 -3.33 5.06 -13.58
N ASP A 5 -2.76 6.21 -13.92
CA ASP A 5 -3.41 7.50 -13.68
C ASP A 5 -4.44 7.85 -14.77
N TRP A 6 -5.18 8.94 -14.57
CA TRP A 6 -6.17 9.46 -15.53
C TRP A 6 -5.59 9.88 -16.90
N ARG A 7 -4.25 9.99 -17.01
CA ARG A 7 -3.53 10.29 -18.26
C ARG A 7 -2.97 9.01 -18.91
N GLU A 8 -3.42 7.84 -18.48
CA GLU A 8 -2.93 6.53 -18.93
C GLU A 8 -1.44 6.28 -18.62
N ASN A 9 -0.83 7.05 -17.70
CA ASN A 9 0.53 6.78 -17.25
C ASN A 9 0.52 5.63 -16.27
N THR A 10 1.44 4.70 -16.48
CA THR A 10 1.62 3.57 -15.57
C THR A 10 2.68 3.91 -14.54
N PHE A 11 2.38 3.66 -13.27
CA PHE A 11 3.30 3.81 -12.13
C PHE A 11 3.49 2.47 -11.44
N VAL A 12 4.71 2.20 -10.99
CA VAL A 12 5.04 1.02 -10.21
C VAL A 12 5.48 1.46 -8.82
N PHE A 13 4.76 0.99 -7.81
CA PHE A 13 5.13 1.11 -6.41
C PHE A 13 5.91 -0.13 -5.97
N LYS A 14 7.06 0.09 -5.36
CA LYS A 14 7.94 -0.93 -4.78
C LYS A 14 8.00 -0.71 -3.27
N PHE A 15 7.48 -1.67 -2.52
CA PHE A 15 7.48 -1.64 -1.06
C PHE A 15 8.72 -2.36 -0.53
N LYS A 16 9.46 -1.70 0.34
CA LYS A 16 10.66 -2.26 0.99
C LYS A 16 10.25 -3.08 2.19
N ASP A 17 10.83 -4.27 2.29
CA ASP A 17 10.61 -5.21 3.41
C ASP A 17 9.11 -5.37 3.72
N ALA A 18 8.29 -5.63 2.69
CA ALA A 18 6.87 -5.79 2.88
C ALA A 18 6.58 -7.10 3.62
N ILE A 19 5.96 -7.00 4.80
CA ILE A 19 5.71 -8.14 5.70
C ILE A 19 4.25 -8.56 5.77
N GLY A 20 3.34 -7.77 5.18
CA GLY A 20 1.92 -8.11 5.19
C GLY A 20 1.09 -7.14 4.37
N TYR A 21 -0.15 -7.56 4.07
CA TYR A 21 -1.14 -6.72 3.43
C TYR A 21 -2.56 -7.12 3.86
N GLN A 22 -3.48 -6.18 3.72
CA GLN A 22 -4.92 -6.38 3.88
C GLN A 22 -5.62 -5.86 2.63
N SER A 23 -6.52 -6.64 2.06
CA SER A 23 -7.15 -6.35 0.77
C SER A 23 -8.66 -6.51 0.87
N PHE A 24 -9.39 -5.54 0.33
CA PHE A 24 -10.86 -5.48 0.36
C PHE A 24 -11.40 -5.29 -1.05
N SER A 25 -11.44 -6.39 -1.81
CA SER A 25 -11.90 -6.40 -3.21
C SER A 25 -11.37 -5.21 -4.04
N PRO A 26 -10.05 -5.02 -4.14
CA PRO A 26 -9.45 -3.86 -4.81
C PRO A 26 -9.61 -3.88 -6.33
N GLU A 27 -10.05 -5.02 -6.87
CA GLU A 27 -10.21 -5.23 -8.30
C GLU A 27 -11.29 -4.31 -8.87
N ASN A 28 -10.99 -3.66 -9.99
CA ASN A 28 -11.89 -2.73 -10.69
C ASN A 28 -12.36 -1.53 -9.83
N ARG A 29 -11.60 -1.16 -8.80
CA ARG A 29 -11.84 0.05 -8.00
C ARG A 29 -10.93 1.17 -8.48
N ASP A 30 -11.53 2.32 -8.76
CA ASP A 30 -10.77 3.53 -9.06
C ASP A 30 -10.09 4.05 -7.78
N LEU A 31 -8.80 4.30 -7.87
CA LEU A 31 -8.01 4.85 -6.77
C LEU A 31 -8.10 6.38 -6.76
N ASP A 32 -8.36 6.97 -5.60
CA ASP A 32 -8.24 8.42 -5.39
C ASP A 32 -6.89 8.79 -4.79
N ARG A 33 -6.55 8.21 -3.63
CA ARG A 33 -5.33 8.58 -2.90
C ARG A 33 -4.70 7.42 -2.15
N GLY A 34 -3.43 7.60 -1.84
CA GLY A 34 -2.71 6.79 -0.86
C GLY A 34 -2.48 7.58 0.43
N THR A 35 -2.57 6.91 1.58
CA THR A 35 -2.29 7.47 2.90
C THR A 35 -1.24 6.63 3.62
N VAL A 36 -0.53 7.24 4.57
CA VAL A 36 0.42 6.56 5.45
C VAL A 36 -0.10 6.68 6.87
N GLU A 37 -0.25 5.54 7.54
CA GLU A 37 -0.75 5.45 8.91
C GLU A 37 0.36 4.93 9.83
N GLU A 38 0.62 5.68 10.89
CA GLU A 38 1.53 5.29 11.96
C GLU A 38 0.73 4.69 13.13
N GLY A 39 1.25 3.64 13.76
CA GLY A 39 0.61 3.02 14.93
C GLY A 39 -0.64 2.19 14.61
N ASP A 40 -0.91 1.89 13.35
CA ASP A 40 -2.04 1.04 12.99
C ASP A 40 -1.85 -0.41 13.52
N PRO A 41 -2.90 -1.03 14.11
CA PRO A 41 -2.82 -2.40 14.64
C PRO A 41 -2.38 -3.45 13.61
N LEU A 42 -2.62 -3.22 12.31
CA LEU A 42 -2.18 -4.11 11.24
C LEU A 42 -0.66 -4.26 11.22
N ALA A 43 0.11 -3.20 11.52
CA ALA A 43 1.56 -3.29 11.59
C ALA A 43 2.01 -4.23 12.73
N VAL A 44 1.37 -4.14 13.89
CA VAL A 44 1.67 -5.01 15.04
C VAL A 44 1.35 -6.47 14.71
N VAL A 45 0.19 -6.71 14.09
CA VAL A 45 -0.23 -8.07 13.69
C VAL A 45 0.73 -8.63 12.65
N ALA A 46 1.11 -7.85 11.65
CA ALA A 46 2.04 -8.27 10.60
C ALA A 46 3.44 -8.55 11.17
N CYS A 47 4.00 -7.69 12.02
CA CYS A 47 5.30 -7.92 12.67
C CYS A 47 5.31 -9.24 13.43
N ARG A 48 4.28 -9.48 14.27
CA ARG A 48 4.16 -10.72 15.03
C ARG A 48 4.05 -11.95 14.13
N ALA A 49 3.27 -11.87 13.06
CA ALA A 49 3.11 -12.97 12.10
C ALA A 49 4.40 -13.27 11.32
N ALA A 50 5.20 -12.23 11.02
CA ALA A 50 6.47 -12.34 10.34
C ALA A 50 7.64 -12.74 11.26
N GLY A 51 7.44 -12.76 12.59
CA GLY A 51 8.51 -12.98 13.56
C GLY A 51 9.44 -11.78 13.73
N GLU A 52 9.01 -10.60 13.28
CA GLU A 52 9.72 -9.34 13.40
C GLU A 52 9.45 -8.68 14.76
N GLU A 53 10.43 -7.91 15.25
CA GLU A 53 10.20 -7.04 16.40
C GLU A 53 9.17 -5.96 16.02
N VAL A 54 8.19 -5.74 16.90
CA VAL A 54 7.22 -4.65 16.73
C VAL A 54 7.96 -3.34 16.87
N SER A 55 8.28 -2.72 15.74
CA SER A 55 9.07 -1.48 15.67
C SER A 55 8.30 -0.37 14.98
N THR A 56 8.72 0.88 15.23
CA THR A 56 8.20 2.07 14.53
C THR A 56 8.72 2.20 13.10
N SER A 57 9.58 1.28 12.65
CA SER A 57 10.12 1.26 11.29
C SER A 57 9.10 0.76 10.27
N PHE A 58 8.15 -0.07 10.67
CA PHE A 58 7.05 -0.52 9.82
C PHE A 58 5.90 0.49 9.80
N ARG A 59 5.43 0.82 8.60
CA ARG A 59 4.32 1.73 8.34
C ARG A 59 3.23 1.02 7.55
N VAL A 60 2.00 1.50 7.69
CA VAL A 60 0.88 1.03 6.89
C VAL A 60 0.60 2.02 5.77
N TYR A 61 0.75 1.56 4.53
CA TYR A 61 0.42 2.27 3.32
C TYR A 61 -0.98 1.85 2.87
N SER A 62 -1.95 2.75 3.02
CA SER A 62 -3.35 2.50 2.67
C SER A 62 -3.70 3.15 1.32
N PHE A 63 -4.54 2.48 0.55
CA PHE A 63 -5.06 2.92 -0.75
C PHE A 63 -6.56 3.07 -0.64
N VAL A 64 -7.08 4.24 -1.04
CA VAL A 64 -8.47 4.64 -0.85
C VAL A 64 -9.18 4.79 -2.20
N ALA A 65 -10.37 4.19 -2.30
CA ALA A 65 -11.20 4.25 -3.49
C ALA A 65 -11.85 5.64 -3.69
N ALA A 66 -12.02 6.04 -4.95
CA ALA A 66 -12.45 7.38 -5.32
C ALA A 66 -13.91 7.70 -5.04
N TRP A 67 -14.79 6.70 -5.06
CA TRP A 67 -16.24 6.93 -5.09
C TRP A 67 -16.91 6.76 -3.73
N ASP A 68 -16.29 6.02 -2.81
CA ASP A 68 -16.89 5.67 -1.51
C ASP A 68 -15.92 5.82 -0.33
N ASP A 69 -14.72 6.38 -0.57
CA ASP A 69 -13.68 6.64 0.43
C ASP A 69 -13.25 5.39 1.22
N GLN A 70 -13.50 4.19 0.68
CA GLN A 70 -13.14 2.94 1.34
C GLN A 70 -11.66 2.61 1.15
N GLN A 71 -11.01 2.13 2.20
CA GLN A 71 -9.69 1.51 2.09
C GLN A 71 -9.83 0.18 1.33
N ILE A 72 -9.18 0.08 0.16
CA ILE A 72 -9.27 -1.10 -0.72
C ILE A 72 -8.04 -1.99 -0.64
N LEU A 73 -6.90 -1.42 -0.25
CA LEU A 73 -5.65 -2.15 -0.06
C LEU A 73 -4.81 -1.45 0.99
N ARG A 74 -4.18 -2.22 1.87
CA ARG A 74 -3.29 -1.73 2.91
C ARG A 74 -2.06 -2.61 2.94
N ILE A 75 -0.87 -2.03 3.00
CA ILE A 75 0.41 -2.74 2.92
C ILE A 75 1.28 -2.34 4.10
N VAL A 76 1.86 -3.32 4.79
CA VAL A 76 2.82 -3.10 5.88
C VAL A 76 4.24 -3.23 5.32
N ALA A 77 5.00 -2.15 5.37
CA ALA A 77 6.36 -2.07 4.80
C ALA A 77 7.20 -1.01 5.52
N THR A 78 8.52 -1.06 5.35
CA THR A 78 9.46 -0.07 5.92
C THR A 78 9.61 1.19 5.06
N GLY A 79 9.26 1.08 3.77
CA GLY A 79 9.39 2.15 2.80
C GLY A 79 8.60 1.89 1.53
N VAL A 80 8.39 2.93 0.74
CA VAL A 80 7.84 2.83 -0.61
C VAL A 80 8.61 3.74 -1.55
N ASP A 81 9.03 3.16 -2.68
CA ASP A 81 9.49 3.91 -3.84
C ASP A 81 8.43 3.83 -4.93
N HIS A 82 8.34 4.86 -5.77
CA HIS A 82 7.49 4.84 -6.96
C HIS A 82 8.26 5.31 -8.18
N GLU A 83 8.02 4.65 -9.31
CA GLU A 83 8.59 5.03 -10.59
C GLU A 83 7.51 5.02 -11.66
N ARG A 84 7.60 5.94 -12.62
CA ARG A 84 6.77 5.88 -13.82
C ARG A 84 7.31 4.77 -14.71
N ALA A 85 6.48 3.80 -15.06
CA ALA A 85 6.83 2.81 -16.06
C ALA A 85 6.93 3.51 -17.42
N THR A 86 8.14 3.63 -17.93
CA THR A 86 8.39 3.99 -19.33
C THR A 86 7.96 2.82 -20.20
N LYS A 87 7.15 3.09 -21.24
CA LYS A 87 6.87 2.09 -22.27
C LYS A 87 8.21 1.61 -22.86
N PRO A 88 8.41 0.29 -23.05
CA PRO A 88 9.55 -0.23 -23.79
C PRO A 88 9.57 0.29 -25.23
#